data_AF-A0AAD5DPK3-F1
#
_entry.id   AF-A0AAD5DPK3-F1
#
_cell.length_a   1.000
_cell.length_b   1.000
_cell.length_c   1.000
_cell.angle_alpha   90.00
_cell.angle_beta   90.00
_cell.angle_gamma   90.00
#
_symmetry.space_group_name_H-M   'P 1'
#
loop_
_entity.id
_entity.type
_entity.pdbx_description
1 polymer ?
#
loop_
_entity_poly.entity_id
_entity_poly.type
_entity_poly.pdbx_seq_one_letter_code
_entity_poly.pdbx_strand_id
1 'polypeptide(L)'
;MAVGGTIDAYLYGDNLVDSGTPGSMFPTKDRVRFPFRVVDVGPNYINIDRPLPIELRPAWTPVIVPFTSTTSDSGLEHFTARFKWSTYDDHLDAKGYNAIAVYETINCWVRQIKIIDATNGIFMSGNEFITASDIAFSITAERGRGAMATRKVHGHHAMQMANGAYNLQTRLNIGARYYHDLSVDALLHLSVYNDVTGVDINIDNHKAGANSTWWNVYSPSRQLGLPTASGVVDCSVGPLLNWIGPFSSSVVDGMCAATRWTVDNIGAGKTLYPPDLFRAMRSYRNLLPG
;
A
#
# COMPACT_ATOMS: atom_id res chain seq x y z
N MET A 1 10.69 2.54 20.54
CA MET A 1 10.50 3.98 20.27
C MET A 1 11.74 4.62 19.64
N ALA A 2 11.52 5.35 18.55
CA ALA A 2 12.50 6.19 17.87
C ALA A 2 12.87 7.41 18.71
N VAL A 3 14.07 7.94 18.47
CA VAL A 3 14.51 9.18 19.13
C VAL A 3 13.65 10.35 18.65
N GLY A 4 13.12 11.14 19.59
CA GLY A 4 12.28 12.31 19.27
C GLY A 4 12.97 13.30 18.33
N GLY A 5 12.19 13.93 17.44
CA GLY A 5 12.70 14.89 16.45
C GLY A 5 13.39 14.28 15.23
N THR A 6 13.58 12.95 15.20
CA THR A 6 14.08 12.25 14.00
C THR A 6 12.98 12.02 12.97
N ILE A 7 13.37 11.71 11.73
CA ILE A 7 12.42 11.28 10.70
C ILE A 7 11.71 9.98 11.11
N ASP A 8 12.42 9.09 11.80
CA ASP A 8 11.86 7.86 12.36
C ASP A 8 10.73 8.16 13.36
N ALA A 9 10.89 9.13 14.25
CA ALA A 9 9.79 9.53 15.13
C ALA A 9 8.61 10.11 14.33
N TYR A 10 8.89 10.95 13.33
CA TYR A 10 7.88 11.58 12.48
C TYR A 10 7.01 10.55 11.73
N LEU A 11 7.63 9.52 11.13
CA LEU A 11 6.92 8.45 10.40
C LEU A 11 5.92 7.67 11.28
N TYR A 12 6.12 7.69 12.59
CA TYR A 12 5.24 7.04 13.58
C TYR A 12 4.40 8.07 14.35
N GLY A 13 4.09 9.19 13.70
CA GLY A 13 3.23 10.24 14.25
C GLY A 13 3.89 11.04 15.37
N ASP A 14 5.18 11.32 15.27
CA ASP A 14 6.00 11.88 16.36
C ASP A 14 5.97 10.98 17.62
N ASN A 15 6.17 9.67 17.42
CA ASN A 15 6.09 8.63 18.46
C ASN A 15 4.69 8.45 19.11
N LEU A 16 3.61 8.74 18.37
CA LEU A 16 2.26 8.38 18.80
C LEU A 16 2.05 6.87 18.93
N VAL A 17 2.82 6.07 18.18
CA VAL A 17 2.84 4.61 18.33
C VAL A 17 4.26 4.07 18.38
N ASP A 18 4.37 2.82 18.86
CA ASP A 18 5.66 2.17 18.96
C ASP A 18 6.27 1.90 17.59
N SER A 19 7.45 2.48 17.40
CA SER A 19 8.32 2.24 16.25
C SER A 19 9.08 0.93 16.33
N GLY A 20 8.93 0.21 17.44
CA GLY A 20 9.67 -1.00 17.74
C GLY A 20 11.12 -0.69 18.14
N THR A 21 11.98 -1.68 17.94
CA THR A 21 13.42 -1.54 18.18
C THR A 21 14.11 -0.91 16.97
N PRO A 22 15.21 -0.17 17.14
CA PRO A 22 15.95 0.43 16.01
C PRO A 22 16.32 -0.56 14.90
N GLY A 23 16.61 -1.83 15.24
CA GLY A 23 16.89 -2.88 14.25
C GLY A 23 15.66 -3.29 13.42
N SER A 24 14.47 -3.18 14.00
CA SER A 24 13.17 -3.46 13.35
C SER A 24 12.67 -2.30 12.48
N MET A 25 13.35 -1.15 12.50
CA MET A 25 13.03 0.03 11.69
C MET A 25 13.84 0.09 10.38
N PHE A 26 14.44 -1.03 9.98
CA PHE A 26 15.27 -1.14 8.78
C PHE A 26 16.40 -0.08 8.75
N PRO A 27 17.31 -0.06 9.73
CA PRO A 27 18.21 1.06 9.99
C PRO A 27 19.08 1.49 8.81
N THR A 28 19.31 0.58 7.85
CA THR A 28 20.15 0.76 6.66
C THR A 28 19.37 1.13 5.39
N LYS A 29 18.05 1.29 5.45
CA LYS A 29 17.20 1.67 4.32
C LYS A 29 16.90 3.17 4.31
N ASP A 30 16.64 3.73 3.13
CA ASP A 30 16.15 5.10 3.04
C ASP A 30 14.78 5.19 3.69
N ARG A 31 14.56 6.23 4.51
CA ARG A 31 13.29 6.41 5.24
C ARG A 31 12.18 6.95 4.38
N VAL A 32 12.51 7.94 3.56
CA VAL A 32 11.61 8.60 2.63
C VAL A 32 12.42 8.93 1.38
N ARG A 33 11.91 8.49 0.23
CA ARG A 33 12.48 8.77 -1.09
C ARG A 33 11.57 9.71 -1.86
N PHE A 34 12.13 10.77 -2.41
CA PHE A 34 11.34 11.72 -3.18
C PHE A 34 12.04 11.96 -4.53
N PRO A 35 11.69 11.21 -5.58
CA PRO A 35 12.19 11.50 -6.91
C PRO A 35 11.50 12.76 -7.44
N PHE A 36 12.31 13.71 -7.91
CA PHE A 36 11.86 14.97 -8.51
C PHE A 36 12.72 15.34 -9.70
N ARG A 37 12.23 16.24 -10.55
CA ARG A 37 13.04 16.87 -11.58
C ARG A 37 13.52 18.23 -11.08
N VAL A 38 14.81 18.51 -11.25
CA VAL A 38 15.37 19.85 -11.07
C VAL A 38 14.95 20.68 -12.27
N VAL A 39 14.26 21.79 -12.02
CA VAL A 39 13.80 22.70 -13.08
C VAL A 39 14.62 23.98 -13.17
N ASP A 40 15.34 24.33 -12.11
CA ASP A 40 16.23 25.49 -12.06
C ASP A 40 17.28 25.32 -10.95
N VAL A 41 18.44 25.93 -11.13
CA VAL A 41 19.55 25.89 -10.18
C VAL A 41 20.14 27.28 -10.05
N GLY A 42 20.24 27.75 -8.81
CA GLY A 42 20.96 28.98 -8.48
C GLY A 42 22.10 28.75 -7.48
N PRO A 43 22.73 29.83 -6.99
CA PRO A 43 23.87 29.74 -6.08
C PRO A 43 23.58 29.00 -4.75
N ASN A 44 22.33 29.05 -4.28
CA ASN A 44 21.92 28.50 -2.99
C ASN A 44 20.52 27.83 -3.02
N TYR A 45 20.02 27.49 -4.21
CA TYR A 45 18.72 26.84 -4.35
C TYR A 45 18.70 25.86 -5.53
N ILE A 46 17.81 24.88 -5.40
CA ILE A 46 17.27 24.14 -6.53
C ILE A 46 15.75 24.37 -6.56
N ASN A 47 15.20 24.64 -7.73
CA ASN A 47 13.75 24.55 -7.92
C ASN A 47 13.44 23.14 -8.43
N ILE A 48 12.35 22.59 -7.93
CA ILE A 48 11.89 21.23 -8.25
C ILE A 48 10.52 21.29 -8.91
N ASP A 49 10.22 20.28 -9.73
CA ASP A 49 9.01 20.22 -10.56
C ASP A 49 7.70 20.09 -9.77
N ARG A 50 7.77 19.87 -8.45
CA ARG A 50 6.60 19.73 -7.58
C ARG A 50 6.94 20.01 -6.11
N PRO A 51 5.98 20.41 -5.26
CA PRO A 51 6.20 20.56 -3.82
C PRO A 51 6.60 19.25 -3.13
N LEU A 52 7.34 19.38 -2.02
CA LEU A 52 7.68 18.23 -1.16
C LEU A 52 6.42 17.63 -0.51
N PRO A 53 6.34 16.29 -0.39
CA PRO A 53 5.16 15.62 0.16
C PRO A 53 5.10 15.68 1.68
N ILE A 54 6.25 15.92 2.32
CA ILE A 54 6.38 16.13 3.76
C ILE A 54 7.22 17.37 4.01
N GLU A 55 7.09 17.93 5.22
CA GLU A 55 7.95 19.00 5.69
C GLU A 55 9.42 18.56 5.68
N LEU A 56 10.30 19.37 5.10
CA LEU A 56 11.74 19.13 5.14
C LEU A 56 12.34 19.78 6.37
N ARG A 57 12.99 18.97 7.22
CA ARG A 57 13.72 19.47 8.39
C ARG A 57 15.23 19.25 8.20
N PRO A 58 16.06 20.31 8.19
CA PRO A 58 17.52 20.15 8.06
C PRO A 58 18.16 19.22 9.11
N ALA A 59 17.56 19.15 10.31
CA ALA A 59 17.99 18.24 11.39
C ALA A 59 17.89 16.74 11.02
N TRP A 60 17.13 16.38 9.97
CA TRP A 60 17.07 15.02 9.43
C TRP A 60 18.18 14.71 8.44
N THR A 61 19.10 15.66 8.22
CA THR A 61 20.26 15.51 7.31
C THR A 61 19.87 14.99 5.92
N PRO A 62 18.91 15.64 5.23
CA PRO A 62 18.49 15.20 3.90
C PRO A 62 19.64 15.28 2.91
N VAL A 63 19.71 14.33 1.99
CA VAL A 63 20.70 14.29 0.91
C VAL A 63 20.00 14.35 -0.44
N ILE A 64 20.64 15.00 -1.41
CA ILE A 64 20.23 14.98 -2.81
C ILE A 64 21.23 14.10 -3.54
N VAL A 65 20.74 13.07 -4.20
CA VAL A 65 21.55 12.12 -4.96
C VAL A 65 21.01 12.01 -6.39
N PRO A 66 21.86 11.73 -7.39
CA PRO A 66 21.39 11.38 -8.72
C PRO A 66 20.43 10.19 -8.63
N PHE A 67 19.29 10.30 -9.31
CA PHE A 67 18.30 9.24 -9.36
C PHE A 67 18.66 8.26 -10.48
N THR A 68 19.07 7.04 -10.12
CA THR A 68 19.44 5.99 -11.08
C THR A 68 18.81 4.67 -10.66
N SER A 69 18.15 3.99 -11.60
CA SER A 69 17.72 2.60 -11.43
C SER A 69 18.42 1.73 -12.45
N THR A 70 18.60 0.45 -12.12
CA THR A 70 19.16 -0.55 -13.02
C THR A 70 18.15 -1.03 -14.06
N THR A 71 16.85 -0.87 -13.81
CA THR A 71 15.77 -1.32 -14.71
C THR A 71 14.67 -0.27 -14.78
N SER A 72 14.39 0.22 -15.99
CA SER A 72 13.25 1.09 -16.27
C SER A 72 12.51 0.69 -17.54
N ASP A 73 11.31 1.26 -17.71
CA ASP A 73 10.53 1.22 -18.95
C ASP A 73 10.28 -0.20 -19.47
N SER A 74 10.07 -1.13 -18.53
CA SER A 74 9.92 -2.56 -18.76
C SER A 74 8.67 -3.08 -18.08
N GLY A 75 8.10 -4.18 -18.59
CA GLY A 75 6.93 -4.74 -17.96
C GLY A 75 6.60 -6.18 -18.30
N LEU A 76 5.70 -6.72 -17.50
CA LEU A 76 5.16 -8.07 -17.60
C LEU A 76 3.67 -7.98 -17.96
N GLU A 77 3.26 -8.59 -19.06
CA GLU A 77 1.89 -8.44 -19.55
C GLU A 77 1.31 -9.62 -20.33
N HIS A 78 -0.01 -9.75 -20.29
CA HIS A 78 -0.82 -10.65 -21.13
C HIS A 78 -0.54 -12.15 -20.94
N PHE A 79 -0.42 -12.61 -19.70
CA PHE A 79 -0.23 -14.04 -19.43
C PHE A 79 -0.96 -14.54 -18.18
N THR A 80 -0.94 -15.87 -18.00
CA THR A 80 -1.42 -16.53 -16.80
C THR A 80 -0.26 -17.21 -16.08
N ALA A 81 -0.04 -16.86 -14.81
CA ALA A 81 0.83 -17.60 -13.91
C ALA A 81 -0.01 -18.66 -13.19
N ARG A 82 0.16 -19.93 -13.55
CA ARG A 82 -0.56 -21.05 -12.92
C ARG A 82 0.41 -21.97 -12.21
N PHE A 83 0.19 -22.18 -10.92
CA PHE A 83 0.98 -23.10 -10.11
C PHE A 83 0.33 -24.46 -10.01
N LYS A 84 1.12 -25.47 -9.62
CA LYS A 84 0.59 -26.77 -9.24
C LYS A 84 -0.20 -26.60 -7.94
N TRP A 85 -1.42 -27.14 -7.90
CA TRP A 85 -2.20 -27.12 -6.67
C TRP A 85 -1.44 -27.76 -5.50
N SER A 86 -1.45 -27.09 -4.36
CA SER A 86 -0.95 -27.61 -3.08
C SER A 86 -1.79 -27.07 -1.93
N THR A 87 -1.70 -27.76 -0.80
CA THR A 87 -2.21 -27.24 0.46
C THR A 87 -1.41 -26.02 0.94
N TYR A 88 -2.06 -25.17 1.74
CA TYR A 88 -1.47 -24.09 2.54
C TYR A 88 -1.77 -24.41 4.00
N ASP A 89 -0.79 -24.98 4.68
CA ASP A 89 -1.03 -25.70 5.94
C ASP A 89 -0.88 -24.79 7.17
N ASP A 90 0.00 -23.81 7.10
CA ASP A 90 0.28 -22.87 8.19
C ASP A 90 0.58 -21.45 7.67
N HIS A 91 0.52 -20.46 8.55
CA HIS A 91 1.00 -19.11 8.27
C HIS A 91 2.49 -19.16 7.91
N LEU A 92 2.86 -18.51 6.80
CA LEU A 92 4.21 -18.54 6.20
C LEU A 92 4.62 -19.86 5.54
N ASP A 93 3.69 -20.81 5.33
CA ASP A 93 3.93 -22.04 4.56
C ASP A 93 4.06 -21.76 3.05
N ALA A 94 5.19 -21.16 2.65
CA ALA A 94 5.51 -20.81 1.28
C ALA A 94 6.31 -21.92 0.59
N LYS A 95 5.62 -22.75 -0.20
CA LYS A 95 6.21 -23.84 -1.02
C LYS A 95 6.91 -23.36 -2.32
N GLY A 96 7.19 -22.05 -2.42
CA GLY A 96 7.85 -21.43 -3.58
C GLY A 96 6.93 -20.94 -4.71
N TYR A 97 5.61 -21.00 -4.54
CA TYR A 97 4.63 -20.56 -5.54
C TYR A 97 4.39 -19.05 -5.46
N ASN A 98 5.40 -18.29 -5.90
CA ASN A 98 5.42 -16.84 -5.95
C ASN A 98 5.30 -16.39 -7.41
N ALA A 99 4.27 -15.63 -7.77
CA ALA A 99 4.00 -15.31 -9.17
C ALA A 99 5.00 -14.31 -9.75
N ILE A 100 5.12 -13.13 -9.13
CA ILE A 100 5.90 -12.01 -9.68
C ILE A 100 6.61 -11.28 -8.55
N ALA A 101 7.88 -10.97 -8.78
CA ALA A 101 8.67 -10.05 -7.96
C ALA A 101 9.14 -8.89 -8.83
N VAL A 102 8.88 -7.67 -8.40
CA VAL A 102 9.34 -6.43 -9.03
C VAL A 102 10.15 -5.68 -8.00
N TYR A 103 11.48 -5.68 -8.14
CA TYR A 103 12.38 -5.12 -7.12
C TYR A 103 13.32 -4.07 -7.70
N GLU A 104 13.45 -2.94 -6.98
CA GLU A 104 14.41 -1.86 -7.26
C GLU A 104 14.31 -1.32 -8.72
N THR A 105 13.08 -1.24 -9.25
CA THR A 105 12.79 -0.77 -10.62
C THR A 105 12.04 0.57 -10.62
N ILE A 106 12.10 1.28 -11.75
CA ILE A 106 11.38 2.56 -11.92
C ILE A 106 10.57 2.57 -13.22
N ASN A 107 9.42 3.24 -13.25
CA ASN A 107 8.59 3.37 -14.47
C ASN A 107 8.26 2.02 -15.15
N CYS A 108 8.17 0.94 -14.38
CA CYS A 108 7.83 -0.39 -14.89
C CYS A 108 6.33 -0.69 -14.68
N TRP A 109 5.85 -1.76 -15.32
CA TRP A 109 4.44 -2.16 -15.19
C TRP A 109 4.24 -3.66 -15.12
N VAL A 110 3.13 -4.05 -14.50
CA VAL A 110 2.62 -5.42 -14.51
C VAL A 110 1.14 -5.34 -14.90
N ARG A 111 0.72 -5.90 -16.04
CA ARG A 111 -0.69 -5.72 -16.45
C ARG A 111 -1.36 -6.92 -17.12
N GLN A 112 -2.66 -7.04 -16.91
CA GLN A 112 -3.49 -8.06 -17.56
C GLN A 112 -2.99 -9.48 -17.30
N ILE A 113 -2.85 -9.82 -16.03
CA ILE A 113 -2.31 -11.12 -15.59
C ILE A 113 -3.36 -11.86 -14.76
N LYS A 114 -3.47 -13.17 -15.01
CA LYS A 114 -4.20 -14.08 -14.13
C LYS A 114 -3.22 -14.90 -13.30
N ILE A 115 -3.46 -14.98 -12.01
CA ILE A 115 -2.63 -15.74 -11.06
C ILE A 115 -3.52 -16.84 -10.45
N ILE A 116 -3.09 -18.09 -10.60
CA ILE A 116 -3.87 -19.27 -10.22
C ILE A 116 -3.06 -20.16 -9.28
N ASP A 117 -3.64 -20.52 -8.14
CA ASP A 117 -3.05 -21.40 -7.11
C ASP A 117 -1.72 -20.91 -6.51
N ALA A 118 -1.45 -19.60 -6.54
CA ALA A 118 -0.25 -19.02 -5.97
C ALA A 118 -0.33 -18.91 -4.44
N THR A 119 0.78 -19.14 -3.73
CA THR A 119 0.87 -18.77 -2.31
C THR A 119 1.14 -17.28 -2.17
N ASN A 120 1.95 -16.72 -3.08
CA ASN A 120 2.26 -15.30 -3.14
C ASN A 120 2.00 -14.78 -4.56
N GLY A 121 1.28 -13.68 -4.68
CA GLY A 121 1.01 -13.05 -5.96
C GLY A 121 2.14 -12.16 -6.43
N ILE A 122 1.96 -10.86 -6.25
CA ILE A 122 2.89 -9.83 -6.73
C ILE A 122 3.54 -9.14 -5.53
N PHE A 123 4.87 -9.20 -5.48
CA PHE A 123 5.69 -8.49 -4.50
C PHE A 123 6.39 -7.33 -5.18
N MET A 124 6.25 -6.16 -4.58
CA MET A 124 6.92 -4.93 -5.01
C MET A 124 7.74 -4.39 -3.84
N SER A 125 9.04 -4.19 -4.05
CA SER A 125 9.93 -3.62 -3.03
C SER A 125 11.00 -2.75 -3.66
N GLY A 126 11.31 -1.59 -3.10
CA GLY A 126 12.39 -0.75 -3.63
C GLY A 126 12.01 0.08 -4.85
N ASN A 127 10.73 0.13 -5.24
CA ASN A 127 10.34 0.68 -6.54
C ASN A 127 9.74 2.08 -6.48
N GLU A 128 9.89 2.81 -7.59
CA GLU A 128 9.21 4.08 -7.82
C GLU A 128 8.46 4.14 -9.15
N PHE A 129 7.24 4.70 -9.16
CA PHE A 129 6.42 4.88 -10.37
C PHE A 129 5.97 3.58 -11.06
N ILE A 130 5.69 2.53 -10.29
CA ILE A 130 5.21 1.27 -10.85
C ILE A 130 3.70 1.26 -10.94
N THR A 131 3.17 0.76 -12.07
CA THR A 131 1.73 0.48 -12.21
C THR A 131 1.48 -1.02 -12.36
N ALA A 132 0.82 -1.63 -11.38
CA ALA A 132 0.23 -2.96 -11.51
C ALA A 132 -1.27 -2.83 -11.82
N SER A 133 -1.76 -3.40 -12.92
CA SER A 133 -3.18 -3.26 -13.27
C SER A 133 -3.83 -4.44 -13.96
N ASP A 134 -5.16 -4.57 -13.80
CA ASP A 134 -5.94 -5.63 -14.45
C ASP A 134 -5.44 -7.04 -14.02
N ILE A 135 -5.32 -7.26 -12.72
CA ILE A 135 -4.77 -8.49 -12.15
C ILE A 135 -5.89 -9.28 -11.48
N ALA A 136 -6.00 -10.58 -11.79
CA ALA A 136 -7.01 -11.45 -11.21
C ALA A 136 -6.39 -12.67 -10.51
N PHE A 137 -6.86 -12.97 -9.32
CA PHE A 137 -6.45 -14.12 -8.52
C PHE A 137 -7.56 -15.16 -8.43
N SER A 138 -7.19 -16.43 -8.52
CA SER A 138 -8.13 -17.53 -8.29
C SER A 138 -7.40 -18.77 -7.75
N ILE A 139 -8.18 -19.70 -7.20
CA ILE A 139 -7.72 -21.03 -6.82
C ILE A 139 -8.59 -22.06 -7.55
N THR A 140 -8.01 -23.20 -7.90
CA THR A 140 -8.79 -24.29 -8.52
C THR A 140 -9.54 -25.14 -7.49
N ALA A 141 -9.07 -25.16 -6.24
CA ALA A 141 -9.70 -25.83 -5.11
C ALA A 141 -9.16 -25.30 -3.78
N GLU A 142 -9.94 -25.41 -2.71
CA GLU A 142 -9.61 -25.01 -1.34
C GLU A 142 -8.23 -25.50 -0.89
N ARG A 143 -7.31 -24.55 -0.63
CA ARG A 143 -5.91 -24.86 -0.27
C ARG A 143 -5.66 -24.92 1.23
N GLY A 144 -6.37 -24.10 2.01
CA GLY A 144 -6.15 -23.96 3.45
C GLY A 144 -6.37 -25.27 4.21
N ARG A 145 -5.51 -25.58 5.18
CA ARG A 145 -5.67 -26.71 6.12
C ARG A 145 -5.55 -26.22 7.56
N GLY A 146 -6.01 -27.03 8.52
CA GLY A 146 -5.94 -26.69 9.95
C GLY A 146 -6.48 -25.29 10.25
N ALA A 147 -5.65 -24.45 10.91
CA ALA A 147 -6.00 -23.08 11.23
C ALA A 147 -6.29 -22.20 9.99
N MET A 148 -5.61 -22.46 8.86
CA MET A 148 -5.85 -21.75 7.61
C MET A 148 -7.23 -22.08 7.02
N ALA A 149 -7.68 -23.33 7.15
CA ALA A 149 -9.04 -23.72 6.75
C ALA A 149 -10.11 -23.01 7.60
N THR A 150 -9.90 -22.91 8.92
CA THR A 150 -10.80 -22.15 9.82
C THR A 150 -10.92 -20.68 9.42
N ARG A 151 -9.79 -20.06 9.03
CA ARG A 151 -9.74 -18.67 8.54
C ARG A 151 -10.21 -18.51 7.09
N LYS A 152 -10.37 -19.63 6.37
CA LYS A 152 -10.64 -19.70 4.93
C LYS A 152 -9.61 -18.94 4.11
N VAL A 153 -8.33 -19.10 4.44
CA VAL A 153 -7.21 -18.47 3.72
C VAL A 153 -6.44 -19.50 2.90
N HIS A 154 -5.94 -19.08 1.74
CA HIS A 154 -5.38 -19.99 0.72
C HIS A 154 -4.01 -19.58 0.22
N GLY A 155 -3.41 -18.56 0.80
CA GLY A 155 -2.08 -18.06 0.49
C GLY A 155 -1.64 -17.05 1.53
N HIS A 156 -0.47 -16.47 1.32
CA HIS A 156 0.16 -15.52 2.23
C HIS A 156 -0.11 -14.07 1.81
N HIS A 157 0.50 -13.57 0.73
CA HIS A 157 0.17 -12.24 0.16
C HIS A 157 -0.39 -12.33 -1.26
N ALA A 158 -1.53 -11.71 -1.57
CA ALA A 158 -1.95 -11.56 -2.97
C ALA A 158 -1.17 -10.41 -3.63
N MET A 159 -1.22 -9.23 -3.03
CA MET A 159 -0.55 -8.04 -3.53
C MET A 159 0.19 -7.34 -2.39
N GLN A 160 1.45 -6.97 -2.63
CA GLN A 160 2.29 -6.37 -1.61
C GLN A 160 3.15 -5.24 -2.20
N MET A 161 3.30 -4.15 -1.45
CA MET A 161 4.22 -3.06 -1.72
C MET A 161 5.08 -2.73 -0.49
N ALA A 162 6.39 -2.60 -0.65
CA ALA A 162 7.35 -2.24 0.38
C ALA A 162 8.37 -1.20 -0.11
N ASN A 163 8.96 -0.47 0.84
CA ASN A 163 10.24 0.23 0.68
C ASN A 163 10.35 1.01 -0.64
N GLY A 164 9.45 1.95 -0.90
CA GLY A 164 9.36 2.61 -2.20
C GLY A 164 8.27 3.68 -2.21
N ALA A 165 8.03 4.27 -3.37
CA ALA A 165 7.14 5.41 -3.50
C ALA A 165 6.38 5.48 -4.81
N TYR A 166 5.28 6.22 -4.87
CA TYR A 166 4.59 6.56 -6.13
C TYR A 166 4.09 5.35 -6.93
N ASN A 167 3.71 4.27 -6.24
CA ASN A 167 3.24 3.06 -6.87
C ASN A 167 1.71 3.03 -6.93
N LEU A 168 1.16 2.46 -8.00
CA LEU A 168 -0.27 2.26 -8.20
C LEU A 168 -0.56 0.79 -8.47
N GLN A 169 -1.44 0.20 -7.67
CA GLN A 169 -2.04 -1.09 -7.95
C GLN A 169 -3.54 -0.92 -8.14
N THR A 170 -4.06 -1.31 -9.32
CA THR A 170 -5.45 -0.98 -9.66
C THR A 170 -6.17 -2.00 -10.54
N ARG A 171 -7.51 -2.00 -10.53
CA ARG A 171 -8.32 -2.98 -11.27
C ARG A 171 -7.94 -4.40 -10.87
N LEU A 172 -7.98 -4.66 -9.56
CA LEU A 172 -7.58 -5.92 -8.96
C LEU A 172 -8.82 -6.74 -8.61
N ASN A 173 -8.81 -8.03 -8.93
CA ASN A 173 -9.82 -8.99 -8.50
C ASN A 173 -9.17 -10.10 -7.65
N ILE A 174 -9.38 -10.05 -6.34
CA ILE A 174 -8.88 -11.05 -5.40
C ILE A 174 -9.96 -12.12 -5.18
N GLY A 175 -10.03 -13.09 -6.10
CA GLY A 175 -11.06 -14.14 -6.12
C GLY A 175 -10.87 -15.28 -5.11
N ALA A 176 -9.84 -15.20 -4.26
CA ALA A 176 -9.55 -16.14 -3.20
C ALA A 176 -8.95 -15.38 -2.01
N ARG A 177 -9.26 -15.77 -0.79
CA ARG A 177 -8.75 -15.07 0.38
C ARG A 177 -7.30 -15.46 0.68
N TYR A 178 -6.44 -14.48 0.85
CA TYR A 178 -5.08 -14.63 1.33
C TYR A 178 -5.00 -14.23 2.80
N TYR A 179 -3.95 -14.67 3.49
CA TYR A 179 -3.70 -14.22 4.86
C TYR A 179 -3.57 -12.69 4.92
N HIS A 180 -2.96 -12.12 3.87
CA HIS A 180 -2.84 -10.71 3.57
C HIS A 180 -3.27 -10.47 2.11
N ASP A 181 -4.47 -9.94 1.85
CA ASP A 181 -4.89 -9.72 0.45
C ASP A 181 -4.12 -8.54 -0.13
N LEU A 182 -4.15 -7.39 0.55
CA LEU A 182 -3.44 -6.18 0.15
C LEU A 182 -2.50 -5.74 1.28
N SER A 183 -1.20 -5.70 1.02
CA SER A 183 -0.20 -5.30 2.02
C SER A 183 0.55 -4.05 1.62
N VAL A 184 0.81 -3.21 2.63
CA VAL A 184 1.90 -2.24 2.62
C VAL A 184 2.88 -2.57 3.72
N ASP A 185 4.18 -2.39 3.46
CA ASP A 185 5.24 -2.79 4.39
C ASP A 185 6.44 -1.85 4.31
N ALA A 186 7.31 -1.90 5.31
CA ALA A 186 8.66 -1.37 5.34
C ALA A 186 8.84 0.00 4.67
N LEU A 187 8.42 1.08 5.33
CA LEU A 187 8.66 2.47 4.91
C LEU A 187 8.07 2.84 3.54
N LEU A 188 7.15 2.05 3.00
CA LEU A 188 6.41 2.43 1.80
C LEU A 188 5.67 3.75 2.04
N HIS A 189 5.75 4.66 1.07
CA HIS A 189 4.99 5.90 1.09
C HIS A 189 4.35 6.23 -0.25
N LEU A 190 3.38 7.14 -0.24
CA LEU A 190 2.79 7.73 -1.44
C LEU A 190 2.42 6.68 -2.49
N SER A 191 1.76 5.62 -2.06
CA SER A 191 1.39 4.48 -2.91
C SER A 191 -0.10 4.16 -2.75
N VAL A 192 -0.65 3.49 -3.75
CA VAL A 192 -2.10 3.42 -3.96
C VAL A 192 -2.57 2.02 -4.28
N TYR A 193 -3.64 1.63 -3.59
CA TYR A 193 -4.56 0.61 -4.06
C TYR A 193 -5.84 1.29 -4.55
N ASN A 194 -6.26 1.05 -5.79
CA ASN A 194 -7.43 1.70 -6.40
C ASN A 194 -8.26 0.73 -7.22
N ASP A 195 -9.59 0.79 -7.17
CA ASP A 195 -10.44 -0.12 -7.96
C ASP A 195 -10.09 -1.59 -7.67
N VAL A 196 -10.27 -1.98 -6.41
CA VAL A 196 -10.00 -3.34 -5.92
C VAL A 196 -11.29 -4.00 -5.49
N THR A 197 -11.51 -5.22 -5.96
CA THR A 197 -12.62 -6.09 -5.57
C THR A 197 -12.12 -7.48 -5.18
N GLY A 198 -12.92 -8.24 -4.45
CA GLY A 198 -12.60 -9.62 -4.08
C GLY A 198 -13.67 -10.25 -3.22
N VAL A 199 -13.43 -11.50 -2.83
CA VAL A 199 -14.40 -12.30 -2.04
C VAL A 199 -14.56 -11.78 -0.61
N ASP A 200 -13.45 -11.41 0.04
CA ASP A 200 -13.41 -10.94 1.43
C ASP A 200 -12.04 -10.26 1.70
N ILE A 201 -11.87 -9.06 1.14
CA ILE A 201 -10.60 -8.31 1.15
C ILE A 201 -10.19 -7.92 2.57
N ASN A 202 -8.98 -8.30 2.95
CA ASN A 202 -8.28 -7.74 4.10
C ASN A 202 -7.14 -6.80 3.69
N ILE A 203 -6.95 -5.74 4.47
CA ILE A 203 -5.88 -4.75 4.29
C ILE A 203 -4.89 -4.93 5.45
N ASP A 204 -3.63 -5.12 5.12
CA ASP A 204 -2.53 -5.34 6.04
C ASP A 204 -1.55 -4.17 5.97
N ASN A 205 -1.57 -3.32 6.99
CA ASN A 205 -0.48 -2.38 7.24
C ASN A 205 0.58 -3.13 8.03
N HIS A 206 1.54 -3.70 7.30
CA HIS A 206 2.59 -4.52 7.86
C HIS A 206 3.64 -3.63 8.57
N LYS A 207 4.85 -4.16 8.74
CA LYS A 207 5.84 -3.60 9.65
C LYS A 207 6.36 -2.24 9.17
N ALA A 208 6.89 -1.51 10.14
CA ALA A 208 7.79 -0.38 9.96
C ALA A 208 7.30 0.83 9.15
N GLY A 209 6.31 1.54 9.69
CA GLY A 209 6.12 2.96 9.38
C GLY A 209 5.71 3.27 7.94
N ALA A 210 5.03 2.35 7.26
CA ALA A 210 4.36 2.66 6.00
C ALA A 210 3.43 3.86 6.22
N ASN A 211 3.51 4.87 5.35
CA ASN A 211 2.80 6.13 5.52
C ASN A 211 2.13 6.55 4.22
N SER A 212 1.24 7.54 4.29
CA SER A 212 0.66 8.21 3.12
C SER A 212 0.21 7.25 2.01
N THR A 213 -0.39 6.13 2.41
CA THR A 213 -0.97 5.14 1.50
C THR A 213 -2.44 5.47 1.30
N TRP A 214 -2.89 5.40 0.05
CA TRP A 214 -4.28 5.67 -0.31
C TRP A 214 -4.98 4.36 -0.71
N TRP A 215 -6.12 4.11 -0.06
CA TRP A 215 -6.91 2.89 -0.21
C TRP A 215 -8.27 3.22 -0.80
N ASN A 216 -8.48 2.94 -2.09
CA ASN A 216 -9.78 2.99 -2.76
C ASN A 216 -10.22 1.59 -3.15
N VAL A 217 -10.66 0.84 -2.14
CA VAL A 217 -11.26 -0.49 -2.26
C VAL A 217 -12.77 -0.32 -2.36
N TYR A 218 -13.47 -1.21 -3.05
CA TYR A 218 -14.94 -1.27 -3.00
C TYR A 218 -15.41 -2.71 -3.01
N SER A 219 -16.61 -2.95 -2.48
CA SER A 219 -17.30 -4.21 -2.65
C SER A 219 -18.60 -3.95 -3.40
N PRO A 220 -18.87 -4.70 -4.50
CA PRO A 220 -20.12 -4.56 -5.25
C PRO A 220 -21.33 -5.10 -4.46
N SER A 221 -21.11 -5.89 -3.42
CA SER A 221 -22.16 -6.61 -2.69
C SER A 221 -22.29 -6.23 -1.22
N ARG A 222 -21.33 -5.49 -0.65
CA ARG A 222 -21.34 -5.05 0.74
C ARG A 222 -20.78 -3.65 0.90
N GLN A 223 -21.31 -2.91 1.86
CA GLN A 223 -20.74 -1.63 2.25
C GLN A 223 -19.44 -1.83 3.02
N LEU A 224 -18.42 -1.02 2.72
CA LEU A 224 -17.17 -1.04 3.45
C LEU A 224 -17.32 -0.41 4.83
N GLY A 225 -16.69 -1.04 5.82
CA GLY A 225 -16.49 -0.50 7.16
C GLY A 225 -15.01 -0.28 7.44
N LEU A 226 -14.71 0.69 8.31
CA LEU A 226 -13.39 0.78 8.94
C LEU A 226 -13.21 -0.34 9.97
N PRO A 227 -11.98 -0.63 10.42
CA PRO A 227 -11.75 -1.58 11.50
C PRO A 227 -12.59 -1.23 12.73
N THR A 228 -13.28 -2.23 13.30
CA THR A 228 -14.14 -2.03 14.48
C THR A 228 -13.80 -3.01 15.59
N ALA A 229 -13.80 -2.53 16.83
CA ALA A 229 -13.77 -3.34 18.04
C ALA A 229 -15.08 -3.11 18.80
N SER A 230 -15.79 -4.18 19.15
CA SER A 230 -17.08 -4.09 19.87
C SER A 230 -18.13 -3.17 19.19
N GLY A 231 -18.14 -3.13 17.85
CA GLY A 231 -19.13 -2.39 17.07
C GLY A 231 -18.85 -0.89 16.88
N VAL A 232 -17.71 -0.38 17.36
CA VAL A 232 -17.25 1.00 17.12
C VAL A 232 -15.92 0.99 16.37
N VAL A 233 -15.62 2.06 15.63
CA VAL A 233 -14.34 2.17 14.91
C VAL A 233 -13.18 2.14 15.90
N ASP A 234 -12.25 1.23 15.66
CA ASP A 234 -11.09 1.01 16.51
C ASP A 234 -9.93 1.89 16.04
N CYS A 235 -9.74 3.02 16.72
CA CYS A 235 -8.65 3.94 16.43
C CYS A 235 -7.28 3.41 16.88
N SER A 236 -7.21 2.27 17.58
CA SER A 236 -5.94 1.71 18.08
C SER A 236 -5.14 0.96 17.01
N VAL A 237 -5.68 0.78 15.81
CA VAL A 237 -5.03 0.01 14.72
C VAL A 237 -3.84 0.73 14.06
N GLY A 238 -3.47 1.93 14.52
CA GLY A 238 -2.26 2.65 14.11
C GLY A 238 -2.52 4.15 13.92
N PRO A 239 -1.49 4.99 13.69
CA PRO A 239 -1.66 6.41 13.40
C PRO A 239 -1.48 6.72 11.91
N LEU A 240 -1.80 7.95 11.51
CA LEU A 240 -1.53 8.49 10.17
C LEU A 240 -2.17 7.69 9.01
N LEU A 241 -3.24 6.93 9.29
CA LEU A 241 -3.97 6.20 8.26
C LEU A 241 -4.87 7.15 7.47
N ASN A 242 -4.85 7.04 6.15
CA ASN A 242 -5.65 7.86 5.25
C ASN A 242 -6.68 6.96 4.56
N TRP A 243 -7.95 7.12 4.95
CA TRP A 243 -9.06 6.33 4.46
C TRP A 243 -9.93 7.19 3.55
N ILE A 244 -10.12 6.79 2.29
CA ILE A 244 -11.01 7.50 1.39
C ILE A 244 -11.85 6.49 0.64
N GLY A 245 -13.18 6.57 0.75
CA GLY A 245 -14.02 5.55 0.14
C GLY A 245 -15.49 5.64 0.53
N PRO A 246 -16.34 4.80 -0.08
CA PRO A 246 -17.78 4.80 0.14
C PRO A 246 -18.15 4.04 1.43
N PHE A 247 -17.77 4.58 2.59
CA PHE A 247 -17.98 3.96 3.89
C PHE A 247 -19.45 4.09 4.37
N SER A 248 -19.80 3.36 5.43
CA SER A 248 -21.07 3.59 6.15
C SER A 248 -21.19 5.03 6.63
N SER A 249 -22.42 5.55 6.73
CA SER A 249 -22.68 6.91 7.21
C SER A 249 -22.22 7.15 8.66
N SER A 250 -21.97 6.08 9.42
CA SER A 250 -21.35 6.13 10.75
C SER A 250 -19.86 6.49 10.73
N VAL A 251 -19.19 6.41 9.57
CA VAL A 251 -17.81 6.83 9.36
C VAL A 251 -17.79 8.28 8.89
N VAL A 252 -17.15 9.17 9.65
CA VAL A 252 -17.19 10.61 9.43
C VAL A 252 -15.78 11.21 9.41
N ASP A 253 -15.61 12.34 8.73
CA ASP A 253 -14.37 13.09 8.69
C ASP A 253 -13.88 13.46 10.10
N GLY A 254 -12.57 13.37 10.32
CA GLY A 254 -11.94 13.65 11.63
C GLY A 254 -12.06 12.53 12.65
N MET A 255 -12.66 11.39 12.28
CA MET A 255 -12.63 10.17 13.09
C MET A 255 -11.18 9.75 13.37
N CYS A 256 -10.90 9.35 14.62
CA CYS A 256 -9.56 9.00 15.09
C CYS A 256 -8.52 10.16 14.98
N ALA A 257 -8.94 11.42 15.17
CA ALA A 257 -8.05 12.58 15.15
C ALA A 257 -6.85 12.48 16.13
N ALA A 258 -7.02 11.81 17.27
CA ALA A 258 -5.94 11.60 18.24
C ALA A 258 -4.77 10.75 17.68
N THR A 259 -5.07 9.84 16.76
CA THR A 259 -4.07 9.07 16.01
C THR A 259 -3.79 9.68 14.64
N ARG A 260 -4.25 10.92 14.41
CA ARG A 260 -4.04 11.70 13.18
C ARG A 260 -4.49 10.98 11.91
N TRP A 261 -5.59 10.24 11.99
CA TRP A 261 -6.21 9.68 10.79
C TRP A 261 -6.80 10.80 9.94
N THR A 262 -6.81 10.55 8.64
CA THR A 262 -7.69 11.25 7.73
C THR A 262 -8.73 10.27 7.21
N VAL A 263 -9.98 10.72 7.18
CA VAL A 263 -11.11 9.96 6.66
C VAL A 263 -11.86 10.91 5.74
N ASP A 264 -12.07 10.49 4.49
CA ASP A 264 -12.91 11.16 3.51
C ASP A 264 -13.95 10.15 3.01
N ASN A 265 -15.14 10.21 3.63
CA ASN A 265 -16.24 9.33 3.28
C ASN A 265 -17.03 9.92 2.10
N ILE A 266 -16.81 9.38 0.90
CA ILE A 266 -17.49 9.87 -0.30
C ILE A 266 -18.99 9.50 -0.31
N GLY A 267 -19.40 8.54 0.53
CA GLY A 267 -20.76 8.02 0.66
C GLY A 267 -21.03 6.74 -0.14
N ALA A 268 -21.95 5.91 0.35
CA ALA A 268 -22.31 4.62 -0.25
C ALA A 268 -22.72 4.74 -1.73
N GLY A 269 -22.34 3.74 -2.55
CA GLY A 269 -22.76 3.65 -3.96
C GLY A 269 -22.10 4.66 -4.90
N LYS A 270 -21.19 5.50 -4.40
CA LYS A 270 -20.35 6.37 -5.22
C LYS A 270 -19.00 5.70 -5.48
N THR A 271 -18.43 6.00 -6.64
CA THR A 271 -17.08 5.55 -7.01
C THR A 271 -16.16 6.75 -7.05
N LEU A 272 -15.02 6.64 -6.35
CA LEU A 272 -13.96 7.62 -6.48
C LEU A 272 -13.05 7.19 -7.63
N TYR A 273 -12.95 8.05 -8.65
CA TYR A 273 -11.93 7.94 -9.68
C TYR A 273 -10.98 9.10 -9.46
N PRO A 274 -9.80 8.91 -8.85
CA PRO A 274 -8.83 9.98 -8.74
C PRO A 274 -8.39 10.35 -10.17
N PRO A 275 -8.63 11.58 -10.63
CA PRO A 275 -8.22 12.00 -11.98
C PRO A 275 -6.68 12.12 -12.09
N ASP A 276 -5.98 12.22 -10.97
CA ASP A 276 -4.51 12.33 -10.88
C ASP A 276 -4.05 11.78 -9.52
N LEU A 277 -3.17 10.79 -9.55
CA LEU A 277 -2.59 10.13 -8.37
C LEU A 277 -1.87 11.13 -7.44
N PHE A 278 -1.19 12.11 -8.03
CA PHE A 278 -0.49 13.17 -7.31
C PHE A 278 -1.47 14.16 -6.67
N ARG A 279 -2.59 14.47 -7.34
CA ARG A 279 -3.69 15.23 -6.71
C ARG A 279 -4.37 14.42 -5.62
N ALA A 280 -4.67 13.14 -5.83
CA ALA A 280 -5.31 12.29 -4.83
C ALA A 280 -4.47 12.16 -3.54
N MET A 281 -3.15 12.05 -3.67
CA MET A 281 -2.22 12.04 -2.53
C MET A 281 -2.08 13.40 -1.82
N ARG A 282 -2.54 14.49 -2.45
CA ARG A 282 -2.47 15.86 -1.91
C ARG A 282 -3.83 16.46 -1.57
N SER A 283 -4.92 15.87 -2.05
CA SER A 283 -6.25 16.43 -1.95
C SER A 283 -6.89 16.00 -0.65
N TYR A 284 -6.96 16.92 0.30
CA TYR A 284 -7.91 16.84 1.40
C TYR A 284 -9.37 17.02 0.93
N ARG A 285 -9.59 17.58 -0.28
CA ARG A 285 -10.89 17.71 -0.95
C ARG A 285 -10.65 17.90 -2.44
N ASN A 286 -11.11 16.98 -3.28
CA ASN A 286 -11.42 17.24 -4.70
C ASN A 286 -12.38 16.14 -5.18
N LEU A 287 -13.63 16.24 -4.73
CA LEU A 287 -14.75 15.57 -5.41
C LEU A 287 -15.02 16.38 -6.68
N LEU A 288 -14.77 15.79 -7.85
CA LEU A 288 -15.38 16.31 -9.07
C LEU A 288 -16.89 16.00 -9.00
N PRO A 289 -17.78 16.94 -9.37
CA PRO A 289 -19.18 16.60 -9.57
C PRO A 289 -19.28 15.58 -10.70
N GLY A 290 -20.12 14.56 -10.48
CA GLY A 290 -20.46 13.55 -11.49
C GLY A 290 -21.31 14.09 -12.61
#